data_AF-A0A438MI99-F1
#
_entry.id   AF-A0A438MI99-F1
#
_cell.length_a   1.000
_cell.length_b   1.000
_cell.length_c   1.000
_cell.angle_alpha   90.00
_cell.angle_beta   90.00
_cell.angle_gamma   90.00
#
_symmetry.space_group_name_H-M   'P 1'
#
loop_
_entity.id
_entity.type
_entity.pdbx_description
1 polymer ?
#
loop_
_entity_poly.entity_id
_entity_poly.type
_entity_poly.pdbx_seq_one_letter_code
_entity_poly.pdbx_strand_id
1 'polypeptide(L)'
;MRRVGDGAYFDRLLRAARTHWGERPLGDRCVVAEAFDQDIRSVARTLMVAKAVCGAARGRLVVLGDPEVRQLGEVFGAARDPQPETPPVALVTPRVDHSVPRDIPVVHVHGTGTVQAYAMFPTDGPSSFREELPSQVAAFFDAHVWPHRDLIRPSAERVAWQAKSGYQVRTDTERRQLRNYGCARLGLDPGLPTVTVFGHQPGEDTELFETTAHFATSDESANWLFLDPVGAAHSRMKYVADSLSTNMLWSLTDIAVTFGDSELPAFGIPVIQAGWSEGAECGASHVSRSPCEHRQLLEEAIARHAKGDTILGPEQRERARLWLWLQRCGGDVPTQLLPHWEHGEDYTRVLAVNLRYVERDGDPLFCAVHRMWARRDPLLTRFDFYDPADLSTTLTPARSTR
;
A
#
# COMPACT_ATOMS: atom_id res chain seq x y z
N MET A 1 8.34 18.45 -7.90
CA MET A 1 7.00 17.88 -8.11
C MET A 1 6.35 18.65 -9.26
N ARG A 2 5.95 18.01 -10.36
CA ARG A 2 5.37 18.72 -11.52
C ARG A 2 3.89 18.90 -11.32
N ARG A 3 3.39 20.12 -11.52
CA ARG A 3 1.97 20.44 -11.35
C ARG A 3 1.19 20.05 -12.60
N VAL A 4 -0.10 19.75 -12.44
CA VAL A 4 -1.03 19.69 -13.58
C VAL A 4 -1.00 21.03 -14.30
N GLY A 5 -0.86 21.02 -15.63
CA GLY A 5 -0.66 22.22 -16.43
C GLY A 5 0.80 22.54 -16.76
N ASP A 6 1.77 21.93 -16.06
CA ASP A 6 3.19 22.17 -16.33
C ASP A 6 3.72 21.34 -17.51
N GLY A 7 4.51 21.99 -18.37
CA GLY A 7 5.38 21.34 -19.35
C GLY A 7 4.86 21.36 -20.79
N ALA A 8 5.81 21.31 -21.74
CA ALA A 8 5.58 21.48 -23.19
C ALA A 8 4.64 20.44 -23.84
N TYR A 9 4.27 19.38 -23.12
CA TYR A 9 3.46 18.28 -23.65
C TYR A 9 2.04 18.21 -23.07
N PHE A 10 1.65 19.12 -22.16
CA PHE A 10 0.32 19.09 -21.56
C PHE A 10 -0.79 19.31 -22.59
N ASP A 11 -0.65 20.26 -23.51
CA ASP A 11 -1.62 20.46 -24.61
C ASP A 11 -1.74 19.24 -25.53
N ARG A 12 -0.64 18.52 -25.73
CA ARG A 12 -0.63 17.29 -26.52
C ARG A 12 -1.41 16.18 -25.82
N LEU A 13 -1.28 16.09 -24.49
CA LEU A 13 -2.07 15.19 -23.65
C LEU A 13 -3.56 15.55 -23.72
N LEU A 14 -3.92 16.82 -23.52
CA LEU A 14 -5.31 17.26 -23.59
C LEU A 14 -5.96 16.94 -24.93
N ARG A 15 -5.21 17.14 -26.03
CA ARG A 15 -5.67 16.78 -27.38
C ARG A 15 -5.89 15.27 -27.53
N ALA A 16 -4.94 14.45 -27.09
CA ALA A 16 -5.04 13.00 -27.17
C ALA A 16 -6.24 12.48 -26.37
N ALA A 17 -6.37 12.93 -25.11
CA ALA A 17 -7.49 12.58 -24.25
C ALA A 17 -8.83 12.98 -24.88
N ARG A 18 -8.96 14.21 -25.37
CA ARG A 18 -10.21 14.67 -26.00
C ARG A 18 -10.59 13.85 -27.23
N THR A 19 -9.63 13.52 -28.08
CA THR A 19 -9.90 12.80 -29.34
C THR A 19 -10.25 11.34 -29.12
N HIS A 20 -9.59 10.66 -28.17
CA HIS A 20 -9.69 9.20 -28.03
C HIS A 20 -10.42 8.74 -26.75
N TRP A 21 -10.57 9.63 -25.76
CA TRP A 21 -11.09 9.31 -24.42
C TRP A 21 -12.17 10.29 -23.93
N GLY A 22 -12.59 11.23 -24.77
CA GLY A 22 -13.58 12.26 -24.44
C GLY A 22 -15.03 11.76 -24.34
N GLU A 23 -15.25 10.46 -24.55
CA GLU A 23 -16.57 9.84 -24.40
C GLU A 23 -17.10 10.03 -22.97
N ARG A 24 -18.33 10.53 -22.91
CA ARG A 24 -19.04 10.77 -21.66
C ARG A 24 -19.82 9.52 -21.29
N PRO A 25 -19.56 8.88 -20.14
CA PRO A 25 -20.42 7.82 -19.68
C PRO A 25 -21.83 8.40 -19.44
N LEU A 26 -22.84 7.74 -20.01
CA LEU A 26 -24.24 8.14 -19.92
C LEU A 26 -24.87 7.53 -18.67
N GLY A 27 -25.65 8.31 -17.94
CA GLY A 27 -26.42 7.86 -16.77
C GLY A 27 -26.71 8.97 -15.78
N ASP A 28 -27.79 8.80 -15.02
CA ASP A 28 -28.23 9.79 -14.00
C ASP A 28 -27.41 9.69 -12.71
N ARG A 29 -26.69 8.57 -12.52
CA ARG A 29 -25.78 8.33 -11.40
C ARG A 29 -24.45 9.05 -11.65
N CYS A 30 -23.78 9.51 -10.59
CA CYS A 30 -22.47 10.13 -10.71
C CYS A 30 -21.40 9.45 -9.84
N VAL A 31 -20.20 9.33 -10.40
CA VAL A 31 -18.98 8.94 -9.69
C VAL A 31 -18.14 10.20 -9.54
N VAL A 32 -17.73 10.49 -8.31
CA VAL A 32 -16.90 11.65 -8.00
C VAL A 32 -15.45 11.23 -7.94
N ALA A 33 -14.58 11.91 -8.68
CA ALA A 33 -13.14 11.81 -8.57
C ALA A 33 -12.59 13.03 -7.85
N GLU A 34 -12.00 12.84 -6.68
CA GLU A 34 -11.24 13.87 -5.97
C GLU A 34 -9.79 13.82 -6.44
N ALA A 35 -9.31 14.91 -7.02
CA ALA A 35 -7.96 15.00 -7.54
C ALA A 35 -7.37 16.36 -7.11
N PHE A 36 -7.01 16.43 -5.81
CA PHE A 36 -6.35 17.59 -5.20
C PHE A 36 -4.82 17.46 -5.16
N ASP A 37 -4.29 16.37 -5.74
CA ASP A 37 -2.84 16.24 -5.92
C ASP A 37 -2.37 17.15 -7.04
N GLN A 38 -1.25 17.83 -6.82
CA GLN A 38 -0.62 18.62 -7.87
C GLN A 38 0.10 17.70 -8.88
N ASP A 39 0.47 16.48 -8.51
CA ASP A 39 1.18 15.58 -9.40
C ASP A 39 0.27 14.97 -10.48
N ILE A 40 0.54 15.32 -11.74
CA ILE A 40 -0.16 14.79 -12.93
C ILE A 40 -0.21 13.26 -12.98
N ARG A 41 0.77 12.56 -12.40
CA ARG A 41 0.83 11.09 -12.38
C ARG A 41 -0.21 10.49 -11.45
N SER A 42 -0.45 11.14 -10.31
CA SER A 42 -1.49 10.80 -9.34
C SER A 42 -2.86 11.10 -9.95
N VAL A 43 -3.05 12.32 -10.47
CA VAL A 43 -4.30 12.75 -11.12
C VAL A 43 -4.71 11.84 -12.28
N ALA A 44 -3.78 11.49 -13.19
CA ALA A 44 -4.09 10.62 -14.32
C ALA A 44 -4.54 9.21 -13.86
N ARG A 45 -3.93 8.65 -12.80
CA ARG A 45 -4.33 7.36 -12.23
C ARG A 45 -5.74 7.43 -11.66
N THR A 46 -6.02 8.44 -10.82
CA THR A 46 -7.36 8.65 -10.24
C THR A 46 -8.42 8.79 -11.32
N LEU A 47 -8.18 9.59 -12.36
CA LEU A 47 -9.14 9.78 -13.45
C LEU A 47 -9.37 8.51 -14.27
N MET A 48 -8.34 7.69 -14.52
CA MET A 48 -8.50 6.39 -15.20
C MET A 48 -9.29 5.39 -14.39
N VAL A 49 -8.99 5.24 -13.09
CA VAL A 49 -9.77 4.37 -12.21
C VAL A 49 -11.20 4.88 -12.10
N ALA A 50 -11.42 6.18 -11.92
CA ALA A 50 -12.76 6.76 -11.85
C ALA A 50 -13.55 6.54 -13.14
N LYS A 51 -12.93 6.67 -14.32
CA LYS A 51 -13.58 6.36 -15.61
C LYS A 51 -13.93 4.88 -15.72
N ALA A 52 -13.10 3.98 -15.21
CA ALA A 52 -13.41 2.55 -15.16
C ALA A 52 -14.58 2.25 -14.22
N VAL A 53 -14.61 2.88 -13.04
CA VAL A 53 -15.72 2.80 -12.08
C VAL A 53 -17.01 3.36 -12.69
N CYS A 54 -16.97 4.48 -13.41
CA CYS A 54 -18.12 5.00 -14.17
C CYS A 54 -18.74 3.95 -15.10
N GLY A 55 -17.88 3.18 -15.79
CA GLY A 55 -18.31 2.08 -16.64
C GLY A 55 -19.04 0.98 -15.88
N ALA A 56 -18.49 0.55 -14.75
CA ALA A 56 -19.06 -0.51 -13.92
C ALA A 56 -20.35 -0.06 -13.20
N ALA A 57 -20.38 1.18 -12.70
CA ALA A 57 -21.51 1.78 -11.99
C ALA A 57 -22.59 2.35 -12.92
N ARG A 58 -22.34 2.40 -14.23
CA ARG A 58 -23.17 3.07 -15.25
C ARG A 58 -23.49 4.52 -14.87
N GLY A 59 -22.45 5.27 -14.47
CA GLY A 59 -22.58 6.64 -13.99
C GLY A 59 -21.65 7.61 -14.73
N ARG A 60 -22.02 8.88 -14.76
CA ARG A 60 -21.17 9.96 -15.30
C ARG A 60 -20.01 10.29 -14.36
N LEU A 61 -18.91 10.81 -14.90
CA LEU A 61 -17.76 11.26 -14.12
C LEU A 61 -17.93 12.73 -13.71
N VAL A 62 -17.71 13.05 -12.44
CA VAL A 62 -17.61 14.41 -11.90
C VAL A 62 -16.24 14.55 -11.24
N VAL A 63 -15.51 15.65 -11.50
CA VAL A 63 -14.15 15.84 -11.00
C VAL A 63 -14.09 17.04 -10.07
N LEU A 64 -13.63 16.80 -8.84
CA LEU A 64 -13.35 17.83 -7.84
C LEU A 64 -11.83 18.04 -7.77
N GLY A 65 -11.40 19.28 -8.00
CA GLY A 65 -9.99 19.66 -8.01
C GLY A 65 -9.78 21.09 -8.48
N ASP A 66 -8.52 21.47 -8.67
CA ASP A 66 -8.12 22.77 -9.21
C ASP A 66 -8.50 22.90 -10.70
N PRO A 67 -8.55 24.13 -11.27
CA PRO A 67 -8.99 24.35 -12.66
C PRO A 67 -8.28 23.50 -13.71
N GLU A 68 -6.98 23.29 -13.58
CA GLU A 68 -6.17 22.48 -14.51
C GLU A 68 -6.53 20.99 -14.43
N VAL A 69 -6.83 20.50 -13.23
CA VAL A 69 -7.32 19.14 -13.00
C VAL A 69 -8.71 18.97 -13.62
N ARG A 70 -9.60 19.94 -13.45
CA ARG A 70 -10.93 19.92 -14.07
C ARG A 70 -10.84 19.94 -15.59
N GLN A 71 -9.95 20.75 -16.15
CA GLN A 71 -9.70 20.78 -17.60
C GLN A 71 -9.26 19.40 -18.12
N LEU A 72 -8.39 18.72 -17.38
CA LEU A 72 -8.00 17.34 -17.68
C LEU A 72 -9.19 16.38 -17.54
N GLY A 73 -9.98 16.50 -16.48
CA GLY A 73 -11.21 15.73 -16.28
C GLY A 73 -12.20 15.88 -17.44
N GLU A 74 -12.43 17.10 -17.91
CA GLU A 74 -13.32 17.39 -19.04
C GLU A 74 -12.89 16.68 -20.32
N VAL A 75 -11.58 16.63 -20.62
CA VAL A 75 -11.08 15.91 -21.80
C VAL A 75 -11.13 14.39 -21.63
N PHE A 76 -11.25 13.89 -20.40
CA PHE A 76 -11.58 12.50 -20.09
C PHE A 76 -13.09 12.21 -20.04
N GLY A 77 -13.92 13.19 -20.42
CA GLY A 77 -15.38 13.04 -20.48
C GLY A 77 -16.11 13.32 -19.17
N ALA A 78 -15.48 14.01 -18.22
CA ALA A 78 -16.17 14.49 -17.02
C ALA A 78 -17.25 15.52 -17.38
N ALA A 79 -18.30 15.57 -16.57
CA ALA A 79 -19.28 16.65 -16.59
C ALA A 79 -18.61 17.96 -16.18
N ARG A 80 -19.12 19.07 -16.74
CA ARG A 80 -18.62 20.43 -16.42
C ARG A 80 -19.13 20.98 -15.09
N ASP A 81 -20.08 20.28 -14.49
CA ASP A 81 -20.71 20.73 -13.25
C ASP A 81 -19.67 20.65 -12.11
N PRO A 82 -19.46 21.74 -11.36
CA PRO A 82 -18.46 21.78 -10.30
C PRO A 82 -18.84 20.91 -9.09
N GLN A 83 -20.09 20.45 -9.00
CA GLN A 83 -20.60 19.63 -7.91
C GLN A 83 -21.72 18.71 -8.44
N PRO A 84 -21.83 17.47 -7.94
CA PRO A 84 -22.93 16.60 -8.34
C PRO A 84 -24.27 17.09 -7.77
N GLU A 85 -25.30 17.14 -8.61
CA GLU A 85 -26.67 17.50 -8.20
C GLU A 85 -27.37 16.37 -7.43
N THR A 86 -26.91 15.13 -7.64
CA THR A 86 -27.40 13.92 -6.97
C THR A 86 -26.30 13.35 -6.06
N PRO A 87 -26.66 12.64 -4.97
CA PRO A 87 -25.67 11.95 -4.16
C PRO A 87 -24.80 11.02 -5.03
N PRO A 88 -23.47 11.08 -4.90
CA PRO A 88 -22.58 10.23 -5.66
C PRO A 88 -22.79 8.75 -5.34
N VAL A 89 -22.64 7.88 -6.33
CA VAL A 89 -22.69 6.42 -6.12
C VAL A 89 -21.32 5.84 -5.78
N ALA A 90 -20.26 6.62 -5.93
CA ALA A 90 -18.91 6.27 -5.54
C ALA A 90 -18.04 7.52 -5.44
N LEU A 91 -17.02 7.44 -4.57
CA LEU A 91 -15.90 8.37 -4.50
C LEU A 91 -14.63 7.65 -4.96
N VAL A 92 -13.82 8.27 -5.80
CA VAL A 92 -12.49 7.79 -6.20
C VAL A 92 -11.48 8.87 -5.84
N THR A 93 -10.48 8.54 -5.04
CA THR A 93 -9.56 9.53 -4.49
C THR A 93 -8.15 8.97 -4.32
N PRO A 94 -7.08 9.76 -4.53
CA PRO A 94 -5.73 9.40 -4.15
C PRO A 94 -5.41 9.73 -2.69
N ARG A 95 -6.35 10.33 -1.96
CA ARG A 95 -6.21 10.69 -0.54
C ARG A 95 -7.49 10.35 0.19
N VAL A 96 -7.37 9.49 1.18
CA VAL A 96 -8.50 9.12 2.03
C VAL A 96 -8.22 9.58 3.45
N ASP A 97 -9.19 10.26 4.05
CA ASP A 97 -9.21 10.41 5.51
C ASP A 97 -9.77 9.11 6.07
N HIS A 98 -8.90 8.32 6.69
CA HIS A 98 -9.27 6.99 7.16
C HIS A 98 -10.36 7.02 8.24
N SER A 99 -10.56 8.16 8.91
CA SER A 99 -11.48 8.31 10.04
C SER A 99 -12.88 8.78 9.65
N VAL A 100 -13.07 9.32 8.44
CA VAL A 100 -14.35 9.89 8.02
C VAL A 100 -15.31 8.78 7.57
N PRO A 101 -16.46 8.58 8.25
CA PRO A 101 -17.44 7.60 7.82
C PRO A 101 -18.09 8.00 6.49
N ARG A 102 -18.33 7.03 5.62
CA ARG A 102 -18.97 7.22 4.32
C ARG A 102 -20.04 6.15 4.11
N ASP A 103 -21.17 6.58 3.57
CA ASP A 103 -22.33 5.74 3.20
C ASP A 103 -22.27 5.25 1.74
N ILE A 104 -21.21 5.63 1.02
CA ILE A 104 -20.98 5.28 -0.38
C ILE A 104 -19.66 4.53 -0.54
N PRO A 105 -19.53 3.69 -1.58
CA PRO A 105 -18.25 3.10 -1.93
C PRO A 105 -17.16 4.14 -2.16
N VAL A 106 -15.97 3.85 -1.67
CA VAL A 106 -14.80 4.71 -1.85
C VAL A 106 -13.65 3.88 -2.38
N VAL A 107 -13.03 4.32 -3.48
CA VAL A 107 -11.87 3.70 -4.08
C VAL A 107 -10.65 4.60 -3.85
N HIS A 108 -9.74 4.14 -2.98
CA HIS A 108 -8.46 4.77 -2.72
C HIS A 108 -7.43 4.30 -3.74
N VAL A 109 -6.97 5.20 -4.61
CA VAL A 109 -6.03 4.91 -5.70
C VAL A 109 -4.61 5.26 -5.26
N HIS A 110 -3.68 4.31 -5.37
CA HIS A 110 -2.28 4.52 -5.04
C HIS A 110 -1.35 3.75 -6.02
N GLY A 111 -0.04 3.84 -5.77
CA GLY A 111 0.98 3.14 -6.56
C GLY A 111 1.87 4.06 -7.40
N THR A 112 3.17 3.73 -7.43
CA THR A 112 4.21 4.51 -8.12
C THR A 112 4.73 3.83 -9.40
N GLY A 113 4.63 2.51 -9.49
CA GLY A 113 4.89 1.78 -10.73
C GLY A 113 3.61 1.69 -11.57
N THR A 114 2.70 0.87 -11.09
CA THR A 114 1.46 0.46 -11.75
C THR A 114 0.24 1.02 -11.00
N VAL A 115 -0.95 0.46 -11.24
CA VAL A 115 -2.18 0.86 -10.55
C VAL A 115 -2.48 -0.13 -9.44
N GLN A 116 -2.54 0.40 -8.23
CA GLN A 116 -3.10 -0.28 -7.08
C GLN A 116 -4.30 0.52 -6.58
N ALA A 117 -5.30 -0.16 -6.06
CA ALA A 117 -6.40 0.52 -5.40
C ALA A 117 -7.00 -0.37 -4.31
N TYR A 118 -7.43 0.26 -3.24
CA TYR A 118 -8.29 -0.35 -2.24
C TYR A 118 -9.69 0.22 -2.37
N ALA A 119 -10.70 -0.60 -2.13
CA ALA A 119 -12.09 -0.20 -2.21
C ALA A 119 -12.79 -0.57 -0.90
N MET A 120 -13.40 0.41 -0.26
CA MET A 120 -14.30 0.17 0.85
C MET A 120 -15.72 0.20 0.31
N PHE A 121 -16.47 -0.89 0.52
CA PHE A 121 -17.89 -1.00 0.18
C PHE A 121 -18.70 -1.09 1.48
N PRO A 122 -19.45 -0.04 1.87
CA PRO A 122 -20.23 -0.06 3.09
C PRO A 122 -21.30 -1.17 3.05
N THR A 123 -21.39 -1.99 4.09
CA THR A 123 -22.39 -3.07 4.19
C THR A 123 -23.58 -2.69 5.05
N ASP A 124 -23.33 -2.07 6.21
CA ASP A 124 -24.33 -1.85 7.27
C ASP A 124 -24.36 -0.40 7.78
N GLY A 125 -24.34 0.56 6.85
CA GLY A 125 -24.41 1.99 7.15
C GLY A 125 -23.07 2.71 6.94
N PRO A 126 -22.93 3.97 7.39
CA PRO A 126 -21.71 4.74 7.20
C PRO A 126 -20.55 4.10 7.95
N SER A 127 -19.45 3.86 7.25
CA SER A 127 -18.24 3.26 7.81
C SER A 127 -16.99 3.96 7.33
N SER A 128 -15.94 3.89 8.12
CA SER A 128 -14.64 4.50 7.80
C SER A 128 -13.66 3.44 7.26
N PHE A 129 -12.66 3.89 6.49
CA PHE A 129 -11.57 2.99 6.05
C PHE A 129 -10.83 2.38 7.24
N ARG A 130 -10.67 3.17 8.31
CA ARG A 130 -9.98 2.75 9.53
C ARG A 130 -10.64 1.55 10.16
N GLU A 131 -11.97 1.53 10.17
CA GLU A 131 -12.76 0.50 10.84
C GLU A 131 -12.99 -0.74 9.97
N GLU A 132 -13.34 -0.57 8.69
CA GLU A 132 -13.79 -1.71 7.87
C GLU A 132 -12.72 -2.30 6.95
N LEU A 133 -11.87 -1.47 6.33
CA LEU A 133 -11.03 -1.94 5.23
C LEU A 133 -10.08 -3.08 5.63
N PRO A 134 -9.35 -3.03 6.78
CA PRO A 134 -8.45 -4.12 7.17
C PRO A 134 -9.19 -5.46 7.31
N SER A 135 -10.39 -5.44 7.88
CA SER A 135 -11.20 -6.64 8.07
C SER A 135 -11.72 -7.20 6.74
N GLN A 136 -12.14 -6.34 5.80
CA GLN A 136 -12.57 -6.76 4.47
C GLN A 136 -11.39 -7.37 3.69
N VAL A 137 -10.22 -6.72 3.72
CA VAL A 137 -9.00 -7.22 3.07
C VAL A 137 -8.56 -8.55 3.67
N ALA A 138 -8.60 -8.70 5.00
CA ALA A 138 -8.28 -9.96 5.67
C ALA A 138 -9.27 -11.08 5.28
N ALA A 139 -10.57 -10.79 5.26
CA ALA A 139 -11.58 -11.74 4.80
C ALA A 139 -11.35 -12.19 3.35
N PHE A 140 -11.03 -11.25 2.46
CA PHE A 140 -10.66 -11.56 1.08
C PHE A 140 -9.38 -12.42 1.04
N PHE A 141 -8.34 -12.04 1.79
CA PHE A 141 -7.08 -12.76 1.84
C PHE A 141 -7.27 -14.22 2.30
N ASP A 142 -8.00 -14.44 3.39
CA ASP A 142 -8.26 -15.78 3.93
C ASP A 142 -9.14 -16.62 3.01
N ALA A 143 -10.13 -16.02 2.33
CA ALA A 143 -11.04 -16.72 1.44
C ALA A 143 -10.43 -17.03 0.07
N HIS A 144 -9.57 -16.15 -0.46
CA HIS A 144 -9.19 -16.16 -1.88
C HIS A 144 -7.69 -16.24 -2.13
N VAL A 145 -6.83 -15.88 -1.18
CA VAL A 145 -5.37 -15.88 -1.39
C VAL A 145 -4.72 -17.03 -0.62
N TRP A 146 -5.03 -17.14 0.68
CA TRP A 146 -4.49 -18.15 1.57
C TRP A 146 -4.71 -19.61 1.11
N PRO A 147 -5.88 -19.99 0.56
CA PRO A 147 -6.10 -21.35 0.07
C PRO A 147 -5.20 -21.73 -1.09
N HIS A 148 -4.68 -20.74 -1.83
CA HIS A 148 -3.80 -20.92 -2.98
C HIS A 148 -2.32 -20.71 -2.65
N ARG A 149 -1.95 -20.67 -1.36
CA ARG A 149 -0.56 -20.42 -0.92
C ARG A 149 0.48 -21.32 -1.56
N ASP A 150 0.21 -22.60 -1.72
CA ASP A 150 1.18 -23.55 -2.31
C ASP A 150 1.46 -23.22 -3.79
N LEU A 151 0.42 -22.80 -4.53
CA LEU A 151 0.53 -22.37 -5.93
C LEU A 151 1.28 -21.03 -6.04
N ILE A 152 1.04 -20.10 -5.12
CA ILE A 152 1.62 -18.75 -5.13
C ILE A 152 3.06 -18.76 -4.59
N ARG A 153 3.41 -19.69 -3.70
CA ARG A 153 4.68 -19.74 -2.94
C ARG A 153 5.93 -19.47 -3.80
N PRO A 154 6.13 -20.08 -4.98
CA PRO A 154 7.32 -19.80 -5.79
C PRO A 154 7.41 -18.34 -6.25
N SER A 155 6.27 -17.71 -6.55
CA SER A 155 6.22 -16.29 -6.90
C SER A 155 6.38 -15.39 -5.68
N ALA A 156 5.82 -15.77 -4.53
CA ALA A 156 5.99 -15.02 -3.29
C ALA A 156 7.45 -15.00 -2.81
N GLU A 157 8.16 -16.13 -2.88
CA GLU A 157 9.59 -16.17 -2.54
C GLU A 157 10.44 -15.32 -3.50
N ARG A 158 10.10 -15.28 -4.79
CA ARG A 158 10.79 -14.40 -5.76
C ARG A 158 10.56 -12.92 -5.46
N VAL A 159 9.31 -12.52 -5.20
CA VAL A 159 8.99 -11.13 -4.83
C VAL A 159 9.73 -10.75 -3.56
N ALA A 160 9.72 -11.62 -2.55
CA ALA A 160 10.38 -11.32 -1.31
C ALA A 160 11.92 -11.29 -1.45
N TRP A 161 12.51 -12.08 -2.35
CA TRP A 161 13.93 -11.97 -2.71
C TRP A 161 14.24 -10.64 -3.42
N GLN A 162 13.35 -10.18 -4.32
CA GLN A 162 13.50 -8.90 -5.02
C GLN A 162 13.32 -7.71 -4.10
N ALA A 163 12.33 -7.73 -3.21
CA ALA A 163 12.19 -6.73 -2.15
C ALA A 163 13.41 -6.74 -1.23
N LYS A 164 13.95 -7.94 -0.98
CA LYS A 164 15.21 -8.12 -0.26
C LYS A 164 16.44 -7.65 -1.07
N SER A 165 16.37 -7.32 -2.36
CA SER A 165 17.58 -6.95 -3.14
C SER A 165 18.19 -5.59 -2.74
N GLY A 166 17.45 -4.73 -2.05
CA GLY A 166 18.01 -3.57 -1.32
C GLY A 166 18.89 -3.97 -0.12
N TYR A 167 18.78 -5.22 0.33
CA TYR A 167 19.54 -5.83 1.41
C TYR A 167 20.75 -6.56 0.82
N GLN A 168 21.94 -5.99 0.94
CA GLN A 168 23.16 -6.61 0.41
C GLN A 168 23.80 -7.63 1.36
N VAL A 169 23.17 -7.90 2.51
CA VAL A 169 23.62 -8.87 3.51
C VAL A 169 23.19 -10.28 3.10
N ARG A 170 24.17 -11.15 2.84
CA ARG A 170 23.97 -12.49 2.27
C ARG A 170 24.05 -13.60 3.30
N THR A 171 24.73 -13.37 4.42
CA THR A 171 24.93 -14.39 5.46
C THR A 171 24.61 -13.90 6.87
N ASP A 172 24.29 -14.83 7.77
CA ASP A 172 24.09 -14.51 9.19
C ASP A 172 25.37 -14.01 9.87
N THR A 173 26.53 -14.36 9.33
CA THR A 173 27.83 -13.86 9.81
C THR A 173 28.00 -12.38 9.46
N GLU A 174 27.73 -12.00 8.21
CA GLU A 174 27.74 -10.60 7.78
C GLU A 174 26.73 -9.78 8.58
N ARG A 175 25.51 -10.31 8.79
CA ARG A 175 24.49 -9.66 9.63
C ARG A 175 25.00 -9.42 11.04
N ARG A 176 25.60 -10.42 11.69
CA ARG A 176 26.16 -10.31 13.04
C ARG A 176 27.30 -9.30 13.12
N GLN A 177 28.18 -9.25 12.12
CA GLN A 177 29.26 -8.27 12.06
C GLN A 177 28.73 -6.84 11.92
N LEU A 178 27.77 -6.63 11.02
CA LEU A 178 27.11 -5.34 10.84
C LEU A 178 26.35 -4.91 12.10
N ARG A 179 25.65 -5.84 12.75
CA ARG A 179 25.00 -5.61 14.04
C ARG A 179 26.00 -5.11 15.08
N ASN A 180 27.09 -5.84 15.31
CA ASN A 180 28.09 -5.47 16.31
C ASN A 180 28.69 -4.08 16.02
N TYR A 181 29.00 -3.81 14.75
CA TYR A 181 29.48 -2.50 14.32
C TYR A 181 28.45 -1.39 14.56
N GLY A 182 27.19 -1.61 14.19
CA GLY A 182 26.10 -0.64 14.38
C GLY A 182 25.81 -0.37 15.85
N CYS A 183 25.75 -1.42 16.69
CA CYS A 183 25.59 -1.30 18.13
C CYS A 183 26.74 -0.48 18.74
N ALA A 184 27.99 -0.79 18.41
CA ALA A 184 29.15 -0.04 18.90
C ALA A 184 29.10 1.44 18.48
N ARG A 185 28.73 1.73 17.22
CA ARG A 185 28.60 3.10 16.70
C ARG A 185 27.52 3.91 17.42
N LEU A 186 26.43 3.25 17.82
CA LEU A 186 25.30 3.90 18.49
C LEU A 186 25.40 3.88 20.02
N GLY A 187 26.42 3.21 20.58
CA GLY A 187 26.54 2.99 22.03
C GLY A 187 25.45 2.09 22.59
N LEU A 188 25.02 1.09 21.82
CA LEU A 188 24.03 0.08 22.19
C LEU A 188 24.72 -1.23 22.58
N ASP A 189 24.05 -2.06 23.37
CA ASP A 189 24.58 -3.36 23.80
C ASP A 189 24.29 -4.44 22.74
N PRO A 190 25.30 -5.01 22.06
CA PRO A 190 25.06 -6.02 21.04
C PRO A 190 24.47 -7.33 21.59
N GLY A 191 24.54 -7.57 22.90
CA GLY A 191 23.99 -8.75 23.58
C GLY A 191 22.49 -8.67 23.88
N LEU A 192 21.89 -7.49 23.77
CA LEU A 192 20.45 -7.29 23.99
C LEU A 192 19.69 -7.26 22.67
N PRO A 193 18.42 -7.71 22.63
CA PRO A 193 17.57 -7.53 21.47
C PRO A 193 17.38 -6.04 21.15
N THR A 194 17.19 -5.71 19.87
CA THR A 194 16.95 -4.34 19.41
C THR A 194 15.54 -4.21 18.83
N VAL A 195 14.73 -3.39 19.48
CA VAL A 195 13.39 -3.01 19.03
C VAL A 195 13.52 -1.76 18.15
N THR A 196 12.98 -1.83 16.93
CA THR A 196 12.93 -0.69 16.00
C THR A 196 11.50 -0.18 15.86
N VAL A 197 11.30 1.12 16.06
CA VAL A 197 9.99 1.79 16.03
C VAL A 197 9.96 2.75 14.84
N PHE A 198 8.99 2.62 13.95
CA PHE A 198 8.92 3.43 12.73
C PHE A 198 7.51 3.59 12.14
N GLY A 199 7.35 4.62 11.29
CA GLY A 199 6.16 4.87 10.51
C GLY A 199 5.09 5.70 11.21
N HIS A 200 5.37 6.24 12.40
CA HIS A 200 4.41 7.06 13.14
C HIS A 200 4.30 8.46 12.55
N GLN A 201 3.08 8.87 12.23
CA GLN A 201 2.77 10.22 11.80
C GLN A 201 2.19 11.04 12.97
N PRO A 202 2.68 12.26 13.23
CA PRO A 202 2.14 13.09 14.30
C PRO A 202 0.62 13.30 14.18
N GLY A 203 -0.12 12.92 15.22
CA GLY A 203 -1.58 13.02 15.27
C GLY A 203 -2.33 11.72 14.97
N GLU A 204 -1.65 10.67 14.52
CA GLU A 204 -2.21 9.34 14.31
C GLU A 204 -1.63 8.35 15.32
N ASP A 205 -2.49 7.53 15.93
CA ASP A 205 -2.10 6.41 16.81
C ASP A 205 -1.14 6.82 17.96
N THR A 206 -1.22 8.10 18.35
CA THR A 206 -0.35 8.76 19.33
C THR A 206 -0.29 8.01 20.66
N GLU A 207 -1.41 7.48 21.14
CA GLU A 207 -1.48 6.76 22.41
C GLU A 207 -0.56 5.52 22.42
N LEU A 208 -0.53 4.76 21.32
CA LEU A 208 0.31 3.56 21.19
C LEU A 208 1.77 3.94 20.97
N PHE A 209 2.05 5.04 20.24
CA PHE A 209 3.41 5.56 20.10
C PHE A 209 3.98 6.03 21.44
N GLU A 210 3.22 6.82 22.20
CA GLU A 210 3.59 7.27 23.55
C GLU A 210 3.74 6.10 24.52
N THR A 211 2.88 5.08 24.42
CA THR A 211 3.02 3.85 25.21
C THR A 211 4.34 3.14 24.90
N THR A 212 4.72 3.05 23.62
CA THR A 212 6.00 2.45 23.20
C THR A 212 7.18 3.25 23.74
N ALA A 213 7.14 4.58 23.57
CA ALA A 213 8.19 5.47 24.05
C ALA A 213 8.33 5.42 25.58
N HIS A 214 7.21 5.42 26.31
CA HIS A 214 7.22 5.32 27.77
C HIS A 214 7.79 3.99 28.24
N PHE A 215 7.37 2.88 27.64
CA PHE A 215 7.93 1.56 27.95
C PHE A 215 9.44 1.50 27.68
N ALA A 216 9.89 2.05 26.56
CA ALA A 216 11.31 2.13 26.20
C ALA A 216 12.17 2.96 27.19
N THR A 217 11.57 3.92 27.90
CA THR A 217 12.29 4.72 28.90
C THR A 217 12.57 3.99 30.20
N SER A 218 11.78 2.98 30.55
CA SER A 218 11.97 2.18 31.77
C SER A 218 12.52 0.78 31.51
N ASP A 219 12.51 0.32 30.26
CA ASP A 219 13.02 -0.99 29.89
C ASP A 219 14.55 -1.01 29.75
N GLU A 220 15.18 -1.89 30.55
CA GLU A 220 16.61 -2.23 30.46
C GLU A 220 16.82 -3.65 29.92
N SER A 221 15.84 -4.25 29.23
CA SER A 221 16.01 -5.57 28.62
C SER A 221 16.26 -5.52 27.11
N ALA A 222 16.07 -4.36 26.48
CA ALA A 222 16.34 -4.16 25.05
C ALA A 222 17.12 -2.88 24.73
N ASN A 223 17.58 -2.80 23.48
CA ASN A 223 17.97 -1.57 22.81
C ASN A 223 16.78 -1.02 22.02
N TRP A 224 16.68 0.30 21.90
CA TRP A 224 15.56 0.96 21.25
C TRP A 224 16.03 1.90 20.14
N LEU A 225 15.53 1.68 18.93
CA LEU A 225 15.80 2.50 17.75
C LEU A 225 14.50 3.14 17.28
N PHE A 226 14.39 4.46 17.41
CA PHE A 226 13.28 5.24 16.88
C PHE A 226 13.68 5.87 15.54
N LEU A 227 12.90 5.62 14.50
CA LEU A 227 13.04 6.31 13.21
C LEU A 227 12.18 7.58 13.15
N ASP A 228 11.13 7.63 13.97
CA ASP A 228 10.26 8.79 14.11
C ASP A 228 10.64 9.61 15.37
N PRO A 229 10.39 10.93 15.38
CA PRO A 229 10.75 11.79 16.51
C PRO A 229 10.16 11.31 17.84
N VAL A 230 11.01 11.23 18.87
CA VAL A 230 10.64 10.84 20.24
C VAL A 230 11.21 11.83 21.25
N GLY A 231 10.38 12.27 22.21
CA GLY A 231 10.72 13.37 23.12
C GLY A 231 11.57 12.99 24.33
N ALA A 232 11.65 11.71 24.68
CA ALA A 232 12.45 11.23 25.81
C ALA A 232 13.83 10.75 25.34
N ALA A 233 14.81 10.72 26.24
CA ALA A 233 16.13 10.14 25.96
C ALA A 233 16.52 9.19 27.09
N HIS A 234 16.74 7.93 26.76
CA HIS A 234 17.31 6.91 27.63
C HIS A 234 18.64 6.43 27.05
N SER A 235 19.57 5.92 27.86
CA SER A 235 20.92 5.55 27.40
C SER A 235 20.90 4.53 26.25
N ARG A 236 19.89 3.66 26.25
CA ARG A 236 19.65 2.59 25.25
C ARG A 236 18.63 2.96 24.16
N MET A 237 18.13 4.19 24.18
CA MET A 237 17.20 4.70 23.19
C MET A 237 17.91 5.67 22.26
N LYS A 238 17.80 5.42 20.95
CA LYS A 238 18.42 6.24 19.91
C LYS A 238 17.37 6.64 18.89
N TYR A 239 17.26 7.94 18.68
CA TYR A 239 16.58 8.49 17.51
C TYR A 239 17.59 8.55 16.36
N VAL A 240 17.30 7.87 15.24
CA VAL A 240 18.28 7.63 14.16
C VAL A 240 17.77 8.00 12.77
N ALA A 241 16.80 8.91 12.67
CA ALA A 241 16.19 9.34 11.40
C ALA A 241 17.21 9.54 10.26
N ASP A 242 17.04 8.77 9.19
CA ASP A 242 17.85 8.74 7.96
C ASP A 242 19.37 8.58 8.12
N SER A 243 19.84 8.27 9.33
CA SER A 243 21.28 8.19 9.63
C SER A 243 21.88 6.81 9.36
N LEU A 244 21.02 5.79 9.18
CA LEU A 244 21.42 4.41 8.94
C LEU A 244 21.04 3.99 7.53
N SER A 245 21.96 3.29 6.86
CA SER A 245 21.61 2.56 5.65
C SER A 245 20.61 1.46 5.98
N THR A 246 19.79 1.08 5.00
CA THR A 246 18.81 0.01 5.17
C THR A 246 19.46 -1.30 5.61
N ASN A 247 20.63 -1.64 5.05
CA ASN A 247 21.45 -2.78 5.49
C ASN A 247 21.80 -2.72 6.99
N MET A 248 22.17 -1.55 7.49
CA MET A 248 22.54 -1.38 8.89
C MET A 248 21.32 -1.48 9.79
N LEU A 249 20.26 -0.74 9.47
CA LEU A 249 19.00 -0.74 10.22
C LEU A 249 18.48 -2.17 10.40
N TRP A 250 18.37 -2.93 9.31
CA TRP A 250 17.84 -4.29 9.34
C TRP A 250 18.77 -5.31 9.99
N SER A 251 20.09 -5.06 9.96
CA SER A 251 21.04 -5.89 10.71
C SER A 251 20.90 -5.69 12.22
N LEU A 252 20.49 -4.49 12.63
CA LEU A 252 20.21 -4.15 14.02
C LEU A 252 18.83 -4.64 14.47
N THR A 253 17.79 -4.54 13.65
CA THR A 253 16.43 -4.89 14.05
C THR A 253 16.26 -6.38 14.37
N ASP A 254 15.80 -6.66 15.58
CA ASP A 254 15.36 -7.98 16.03
C ASP A 254 13.84 -8.08 16.10
N ILE A 255 13.20 -7.01 16.58
CA ILE A 255 11.76 -6.85 16.71
C ILE A 255 11.41 -5.47 16.14
N ALA A 256 10.29 -5.36 15.46
CA ALA A 256 9.80 -4.09 14.95
C ALA A 256 8.44 -3.73 15.55
N VAL A 257 8.24 -2.44 15.81
CA VAL A 257 6.95 -1.81 16.06
C VAL A 257 6.70 -0.86 14.92
N THR A 258 5.57 -1.01 14.24
CA THR A 258 5.25 -0.18 13.08
C THR A 258 3.90 0.50 13.21
N PHE A 259 3.81 1.70 12.68
CA PHE A 259 2.59 2.51 12.60
C PHE A 259 2.05 2.63 11.17
N GLY A 260 2.49 1.72 10.28
CA GLY A 260 1.99 1.57 8.92
C GLY A 260 2.34 0.18 8.41
N ASP A 261 2.33 -0.03 7.10
CA ASP A 261 2.68 -1.34 6.53
C ASP A 261 4.16 -1.71 6.73
N SER A 262 4.43 -3.01 6.89
CA SER A 262 5.79 -3.53 7.02
C SER A 262 6.02 -4.84 6.27
N GLU A 263 7.14 -4.89 5.53
CA GLU A 263 7.61 -6.10 4.83
C GLU A 263 8.50 -6.99 5.72
N LEU A 264 8.89 -6.52 6.91
CA LEU A 264 9.84 -7.19 7.80
C LEU A 264 9.44 -8.63 8.21
N PRO A 265 8.15 -8.96 8.44
CA PRO A 265 7.75 -10.32 8.77
C PRO A 265 8.01 -11.28 7.62
N ALA A 266 7.90 -10.81 6.37
CA ALA A 266 8.24 -11.60 5.20
C ALA A 266 9.73 -11.99 5.24
N PHE A 267 10.59 -11.14 5.79
CA PHE A 267 12.04 -11.40 5.92
C PHE A 267 12.43 -12.15 7.19
N GLY A 268 11.47 -12.51 8.05
CA GLY A 268 11.70 -13.27 9.27
C GLY A 268 11.93 -12.42 10.52
N ILE A 269 11.59 -11.12 10.49
CA ILE A 269 11.67 -10.23 11.66
C ILE A 269 10.24 -10.03 12.20
N PRO A 270 9.95 -10.40 13.47
CA PRO A 270 8.63 -10.18 14.06
C PRO A 270 8.27 -8.69 14.09
N VAL A 271 7.00 -8.39 13.78
CA VAL A 271 6.43 -7.04 13.83
C VAL A 271 5.21 -7.01 14.73
N ILE A 272 5.16 -6.00 15.61
CA ILE A 272 3.98 -5.54 16.30
C ILE A 272 3.40 -4.36 15.49
N GLN A 273 2.22 -4.56 14.92
CA GLN A 273 1.47 -3.56 14.18
C GLN A 273 0.67 -2.71 15.18
N ALA A 274 1.13 -1.50 15.44
CA ALA A 274 0.51 -0.56 16.38
C ALA A 274 -0.36 0.49 15.65
N GLY A 275 0.00 0.87 14.43
CA GLY A 275 -0.79 1.80 13.64
C GLY A 275 -1.67 1.13 12.60
N TRP A 276 -2.50 1.92 11.94
CA TRP A 276 -3.39 1.44 10.89
C TRP A 276 -2.62 0.99 9.64
N SER A 277 -3.04 -0.12 9.04
CA SER A 277 -2.63 -0.49 7.68
C SER A 277 -3.67 -1.40 7.02
N GLU A 278 -3.72 -1.40 5.69
CA GLU A 278 -4.71 -2.17 4.92
C GLU A 278 -4.58 -3.67 5.16
N GLY A 279 -3.36 -4.15 5.38
CA GLY A 279 -3.03 -5.56 5.58
C GLY A 279 -2.97 -6.02 7.03
N ALA A 280 -3.22 -5.14 8.00
CA ALA A 280 -2.95 -5.40 9.42
C ALA A 280 -3.58 -6.71 9.91
N GLU A 281 -4.79 -7.03 9.45
CA GLU A 281 -5.56 -8.21 9.88
C GLU A 281 -5.32 -9.47 9.04
N CYS A 282 -4.43 -9.44 8.03
CA CYS A 282 -4.11 -10.62 7.21
C CYS A 282 -3.28 -11.70 7.97
N GLY A 283 -2.94 -11.45 9.23
CA GLY A 283 -2.15 -12.35 10.07
C GLY A 283 -0.67 -12.38 9.71
N ALA A 284 -0.14 -11.30 9.12
CA ALA A 284 1.29 -11.15 8.82
C ALA A 284 2.10 -10.57 10.01
N SER A 285 1.44 -9.87 10.94
CA SER A 285 2.00 -9.17 12.09
C SER A 285 1.14 -9.39 13.33
N HIS A 286 1.65 -9.05 14.51
CA HIS A 286 0.89 -9.04 15.76
C HIS A 286 0.21 -7.69 15.91
N VAL A 287 -1.12 -7.64 15.78
CA VAL A 287 -1.86 -6.38 15.87
C VAL A 287 -2.10 -6.04 17.33
N SER A 288 -1.81 -4.80 17.70
CA SER A 288 -2.07 -4.25 19.02
C SER A 288 -3.15 -3.18 18.91
N ARG A 289 -4.24 -3.31 19.69
CA ARG A 289 -5.37 -2.37 19.65
C ARG A 289 -5.51 -1.53 20.93
N SER A 290 -4.73 -1.83 21.96
CA SER A 290 -4.76 -1.10 23.22
C SER A 290 -3.38 -0.97 23.85
N PRO A 291 -3.11 0.08 24.65
CA PRO A 291 -1.85 0.24 25.36
C PRO A 291 -1.45 -0.95 26.24
N CYS A 292 -2.45 -1.60 26.87
CA CYS A 292 -2.23 -2.75 27.75
C CYS A 292 -1.74 -3.97 26.95
N GLU A 293 -2.47 -4.33 25.89
CA GLU A 293 -2.09 -5.39 24.96
C GLU A 293 -0.73 -5.10 24.32
N HIS A 294 -0.50 -3.84 23.91
CA HIS A 294 0.76 -3.40 23.32
C HIS A 294 1.96 -3.68 24.21
N ARG A 295 1.84 -3.32 25.49
CA ARG A 295 2.89 -3.56 26.48
C ARG A 295 3.15 -5.05 26.67
N GLN A 296 2.09 -5.86 26.78
CA GLN A 296 2.23 -7.31 26.94
C GLN A 296 2.94 -7.94 25.74
N LEU A 297 2.59 -7.54 24.52
CA LEU A 297 3.25 -8.00 23.30
C LEU A 297 4.73 -7.59 23.26
N LEU A 298 5.06 -6.37 23.67
CA LEU A 298 6.45 -5.90 23.77
C LEU A 298 7.24 -6.73 24.78
N GLU A 299 6.71 -6.93 25.98
CA GLU A 299 7.33 -7.73 27.03
C GLU A 299 7.57 -9.18 26.56
N GLU A 300 6.57 -9.80 25.94
CA GLU A 300 6.70 -11.16 25.40
C GLU A 300 7.75 -11.21 24.28
N ALA A 301 7.70 -10.30 23.32
CA ALA A 301 8.61 -10.27 22.17
C ALA A 301 10.06 -10.17 22.63
N ILE A 302 10.35 -9.22 23.53
CA ILE A 302 11.69 -8.99 24.07
C ILE A 302 12.16 -10.21 24.88
N ALA A 303 11.30 -10.76 25.75
CA ALA A 303 11.65 -11.91 26.58
C ALA A 303 11.93 -13.18 25.78
N ARG A 304 11.20 -13.43 24.68
CA ARG A 304 11.46 -14.57 23.78
C ARG A 304 12.73 -14.36 22.97
N HIS A 305 12.96 -13.16 22.43
CA HIS A 305 14.15 -12.88 21.63
C HIS A 305 15.43 -12.90 22.47
N ALA A 306 15.38 -12.45 23.72
CA ALA A 306 16.49 -12.59 24.67
C ALA A 306 16.90 -14.06 24.93
N LYS A 307 15.98 -15.02 24.72
CA LYS A 307 16.23 -16.46 24.83
C LYS A 307 16.61 -17.11 23.49
N GLY A 308 16.74 -16.32 22.41
CA GLY A 308 17.00 -16.81 21.06
C GLY A 308 15.78 -17.40 20.35
N ASP A 309 14.57 -17.12 20.84
CA ASP A 309 13.29 -17.53 20.25
C ASP A 309 12.59 -16.31 19.59
N THR A 310 11.51 -16.53 18.83
CA THR A 310 10.77 -15.45 18.16
C THR A 310 9.25 -15.61 18.33
N ILE A 311 8.55 -14.47 18.46
CA ILE A 311 7.08 -14.45 18.38
C ILE A 311 6.55 -14.65 16.95
N LEU A 312 7.42 -14.61 15.93
CA LEU A 312 7.03 -14.84 14.55
C LEU A 312 6.86 -16.35 14.27
N GLY A 313 5.61 -16.79 14.16
CA GLY A 313 5.29 -18.18 13.81
C GLY A 313 5.59 -18.51 12.33
N PRO A 314 5.73 -19.81 11.97
CA PRO A 314 5.94 -20.22 10.58
C PRO A 314 4.76 -19.86 9.67
N GLU A 315 3.52 -19.99 10.14
CA GLU A 315 2.33 -19.58 9.39
C GLU A 315 2.31 -18.07 9.16
N GLN A 316 2.59 -17.28 10.20
CA GLN A 316 2.63 -15.82 10.13
C GLN A 316 3.68 -15.33 9.11
N ARG A 317 4.84 -15.99 9.06
CA ARG A 317 5.85 -15.73 8.03
C ARG A 317 5.34 -16.05 6.63
N GLU A 318 4.65 -17.17 6.44
CA GLU A 318 4.06 -17.52 5.14
C GLU A 318 2.97 -16.52 4.72
N ARG A 319 2.09 -16.14 5.65
CA ARG A 319 1.10 -15.07 5.46
C ARG A 319 1.77 -13.77 5.05
N ALA A 320 2.86 -13.38 5.71
CA ALA A 320 3.62 -12.19 5.35
C ALA A 320 4.26 -12.27 3.96
N ARG A 321 4.78 -13.44 3.55
CA ARG A 321 5.28 -13.64 2.17
C ARG A 321 4.17 -13.46 1.13
N LEU A 322 2.99 -14.02 1.40
CA LEU A 322 1.83 -13.91 0.51
C LEU A 322 1.25 -12.50 0.49
N TRP A 323 1.18 -11.82 1.63
CA TRP A 323 0.75 -10.42 1.71
C TRP A 323 1.67 -9.52 0.90
N LEU A 324 3.00 -9.66 1.09
CA LEU A 324 3.99 -8.93 0.29
C LEU A 324 3.84 -9.21 -1.21
N TRP A 325 3.61 -10.47 -1.59
CA TRP A 325 3.33 -10.85 -2.98
C TRP A 325 2.03 -10.23 -3.49
N LEU A 326 0.97 -10.23 -2.69
CA LEU A 326 -0.31 -9.64 -3.05
C LEU A 326 -0.12 -8.15 -3.29
N GLN A 327 0.53 -7.42 -2.38
CA GLN A 327 0.80 -6.00 -2.58
C GLN A 327 1.64 -5.74 -3.84
N ARG A 328 2.78 -6.42 -4.00
CA ARG A 328 3.76 -6.11 -5.06
C ARG A 328 3.44 -6.73 -6.43
N CYS A 329 2.46 -7.64 -6.51
CA CYS A 329 2.18 -8.40 -7.74
C CYS A 329 0.69 -8.74 -7.89
N GLY A 330 0.04 -9.26 -6.85
CA GLY A 330 -1.34 -9.72 -6.91
C GLY A 330 -2.37 -8.60 -7.07
N GLY A 331 -2.17 -7.48 -6.40
CA GLY A 331 -2.99 -6.25 -6.45
C GLY A 331 -2.36 -5.13 -7.30
N ASP A 332 -1.22 -5.43 -7.90
CA ASP A 332 -0.55 -4.59 -8.88
C ASP A 332 -1.13 -4.90 -10.27
N VAL A 333 -2.01 -4.03 -10.77
CA VAL A 333 -2.62 -4.20 -12.10
C VAL A 333 -1.78 -3.51 -13.18
N PRO A 334 -1.17 -4.27 -14.11
CA PRO A 334 -0.46 -3.69 -15.23
C PRO A 334 -1.46 -3.06 -16.22
N THR A 335 -1.14 -1.87 -16.70
CA THR A 335 -1.95 -1.14 -17.68
C THR A 335 -1.02 -0.50 -18.70
N GLN A 336 -1.40 -0.54 -19.97
CA GLN A 336 -0.66 0.16 -21.01
C GLN A 336 -1.05 1.64 -21.06
N LEU A 337 -2.15 2.03 -20.42
CA LEU A 337 -2.63 3.40 -20.39
C LEU A 337 -1.72 4.30 -19.56
N LEU A 338 -1.34 3.84 -18.37
CA LEU A 338 -0.64 4.66 -17.39
C LEU A 338 0.85 4.31 -17.38
N PRO A 339 1.73 5.27 -17.73
CA PRO A 339 3.17 5.05 -17.64
C PRO A 339 3.65 4.85 -16.20
N HIS A 340 4.80 4.20 -16.03
CA HIS A 340 5.51 4.16 -14.75
C HIS A 340 5.99 5.56 -14.32
N TRP A 341 6.07 5.84 -13.01
CA TRP A 341 6.55 7.14 -12.53
C TRP A 341 7.99 7.44 -12.93
N GLU A 342 8.79 6.40 -13.18
CA GLU A 342 10.19 6.48 -13.61
C GLU A 342 10.39 7.18 -14.95
N HIS A 343 9.32 7.32 -15.77
CA HIS A 343 9.38 8.16 -16.96
C HIS A 343 9.59 9.65 -16.65
N GLY A 344 9.40 10.08 -15.40
CA GLY A 344 9.76 11.40 -14.91
C GLY A 344 9.25 12.53 -15.82
N GLU A 345 10.19 13.21 -16.48
CA GLU A 345 9.89 14.36 -17.33
C GLU A 345 9.07 14.03 -18.59
N ASP A 346 9.15 12.79 -19.05
CA ASP A 346 8.50 12.31 -20.26
C ASP A 346 7.09 11.76 -20.00
N TYR A 347 6.65 11.69 -18.75
CA TYR A 347 5.39 11.05 -18.37
C TYR A 347 4.19 11.54 -19.19
N THR A 348 4.02 12.85 -19.35
CA THR A 348 2.89 13.44 -20.11
C THR A 348 2.97 13.13 -21.60
N ARG A 349 4.17 13.07 -22.17
CA ARG A 349 4.40 12.69 -23.57
C ARG A 349 4.03 11.22 -23.79
N VAL A 350 4.48 10.32 -22.90
CA VAL A 350 4.19 8.88 -22.99
C VAL A 350 2.70 8.62 -22.78
N LEU A 351 2.07 9.24 -21.76
CA LEU A 351 0.63 9.15 -21.53
C LEU A 351 -0.16 9.59 -22.77
N ALA A 352 0.21 10.71 -23.40
CA ALA A 352 -0.44 11.19 -24.61
C ALA A 352 -0.27 10.24 -25.82
N VAL A 353 0.79 9.44 -25.85
CA VAL A 353 0.98 8.38 -26.86
C VAL A 353 0.10 7.19 -26.54
N ASN A 354 0.12 6.71 -25.29
CA ASN A 354 -0.66 5.55 -24.86
C ASN A 354 -2.15 5.75 -25.10
N LEU A 355 -2.70 6.93 -24.74
CA LEU A 355 -4.11 7.27 -24.97
C LEU A 355 -4.54 7.24 -26.44
N ARG A 356 -3.62 7.30 -27.40
CA ARG A 356 -3.96 7.24 -28.84
C ARG A 356 -4.06 5.82 -29.38
N TYR A 357 -3.37 4.88 -28.75
CA TYR A 357 -3.13 3.55 -29.31
C TYR A 357 -3.69 2.41 -28.46
N VAL A 358 -3.94 2.66 -27.17
CA VAL A 358 -4.55 1.67 -26.28
C VAL A 358 -6.06 1.85 -26.29
N GLU A 359 -6.78 0.77 -26.58
CA GLU A 359 -8.24 0.72 -26.51
C GLU A 359 -8.70 0.26 -25.12
N ARG A 360 -9.86 0.78 -24.68
CA ARG A 360 -10.44 0.46 -23.37
C ARG A 360 -10.64 -1.04 -23.15
N ASP A 361 -11.19 -1.72 -24.15
CA ASP A 361 -11.58 -3.13 -24.03
C ASP A 361 -10.37 -4.08 -24.06
N GLY A 362 -9.20 -3.57 -24.45
CA GLY A 362 -7.94 -4.29 -24.44
C GLY A 362 -7.08 -4.06 -23.19
N ASP A 363 -7.43 -3.11 -22.32
CA ASP A 363 -6.61 -2.78 -21.15
C ASP A 363 -7.05 -3.55 -19.88
N PRO A 364 -6.13 -4.25 -19.19
CA PRO A 364 -6.47 -5.05 -18.01
C PRO A 364 -7.10 -4.26 -16.85
N LEU A 365 -6.85 -2.94 -16.76
CA LEU A 365 -7.39 -2.10 -15.70
C LEU A 365 -8.92 -2.12 -15.68
N PHE A 366 -9.56 -2.01 -16.84
CA PHE A 366 -11.03 -1.93 -16.92
C PHE A 366 -11.69 -3.24 -16.50
N CYS A 367 -11.12 -4.38 -16.90
CA CYS A 367 -11.58 -5.69 -16.47
C CYS A 367 -11.37 -5.88 -14.95
N ALA A 368 -10.22 -5.48 -14.42
CA ALA A 368 -9.93 -5.59 -12.99
C ALA A 368 -10.90 -4.72 -12.15
N VAL A 369 -11.12 -3.46 -12.54
CA VAL A 369 -12.08 -2.58 -11.86
C VAL A 369 -13.51 -3.11 -11.97
N HIS A 370 -13.91 -3.66 -13.11
CA HIS A 370 -15.23 -4.25 -13.26
C HIS A 370 -15.42 -5.47 -12.34
N ARG A 371 -14.42 -6.37 -12.23
CA ARG A 371 -14.46 -7.49 -11.28
C ARG A 371 -14.56 -7.00 -9.84
N MET A 372 -13.67 -6.10 -9.44
CA MET A 372 -13.65 -5.50 -8.11
C MET A 372 -15.01 -4.88 -7.77
N TRP A 373 -15.59 -4.12 -8.69
CA TRP A 373 -16.88 -3.47 -8.50
C TRP A 373 -18.05 -4.47 -8.43
N ALA A 374 -18.09 -5.44 -9.34
CA ALA A 374 -19.19 -6.41 -9.43
C ALA A 374 -19.22 -7.34 -8.21
N ARG A 375 -18.06 -7.71 -7.68
CA ARG A 375 -17.91 -8.63 -6.54
C ARG A 375 -17.78 -7.92 -5.20
N ARG A 376 -17.57 -6.60 -5.23
CA ARG A 376 -17.24 -5.78 -4.06
C ARG A 376 -15.94 -6.24 -3.39
N ASP A 377 -14.94 -6.57 -4.19
CA ASP A 377 -13.62 -6.98 -3.69
C ASP A 377 -12.92 -5.75 -3.07
N PRO A 378 -12.30 -5.87 -1.88
CA PRO A 378 -11.78 -4.72 -1.14
C PRO A 378 -10.46 -4.16 -1.69
N LEU A 379 -9.91 -4.79 -2.71
CA LEU A 379 -8.71 -4.37 -3.39
C LEU A 379 -8.78 -4.74 -4.87
N LEU A 380 -8.13 -3.91 -5.69
CA LEU A 380 -7.95 -4.18 -7.10
C LEU A 380 -6.99 -5.36 -7.26
N THR A 381 -7.37 -6.36 -8.05
CA THR A 381 -6.56 -7.56 -8.26
C THR A 381 -6.25 -7.80 -9.73
N ARG A 382 -4.98 -8.15 -9.99
CA ARG A 382 -4.48 -8.55 -11.31
C ARG A 382 -5.08 -9.87 -11.76
N PHE A 383 -5.13 -10.82 -10.85
CA PHE A 383 -5.61 -12.18 -11.10
C PHE A 383 -7.08 -12.31 -10.69
N ASP A 384 -7.81 -13.20 -11.35
CA ASP A 384 -9.13 -13.59 -10.89
C ASP A 384 -9.02 -14.72 -9.86
N PHE A 385 -9.05 -14.38 -8.57
CA PHE A 385 -9.00 -15.38 -7.49
C PHE A 385 -10.29 -16.20 -7.33
N TYR A 386 -11.34 -15.89 -8.09
CA TYR A 386 -12.56 -16.71 -8.15
C TYR A 386 -12.50 -17.77 -9.24
N ASP A 387 -11.48 -17.73 -10.12
CA ASP A 387 -11.18 -18.75 -11.12
C ASP A 387 -9.81 -19.40 -10.84
N PRO A 388 -9.75 -20.49 -10.06
CA PRO A 388 -8.50 -21.18 -9.76
C PRO A 388 -7.75 -21.69 -11.01
N ALA A 389 -8.46 -21.97 -12.10
CA ALA A 389 -7.84 -22.44 -13.34
C ALA A 389 -7.07 -21.32 -14.04
N ASP A 390 -7.63 -20.12 -14.07
CA ASP A 390 -6.97 -18.91 -14.58
C ASP A 390 -5.75 -18.55 -13.74
N LEU A 391 -5.89 -18.59 -12.40
CA LEU A 391 -4.78 -18.33 -11.48
C LEU A 391 -3.61 -19.30 -11.71
N SER A 392 -3.90 -20.60 -11.84
CA SER A 392 -2.89 -21.63 -12.12
C SER A 392 -2.17 -21.43 -13.45
N THR A 393 -2.94 -21.12 -14.50
CA THR A 393 -2.42 -20.87 -15.85
C THR A 393 -1.53 -19.64 -15.90
N THR A 394 -1.90 -18.59 -15.16
CA THR A 394 -1.17 -17.32 -15.18
C THR A 394 0.09 -17.34 -14.31
N LEU A 395 0.06 -18.05 -13.17
CA LEU A 395 1.22 -18.14 -12.26
C LEU A 395 2.26 -19.18 -12.68
N THR A 396 1.86 -20.18 -13.47
CA THR A 396 2.78 -21.16 -14.02
C THR A 396 3.25 -20.65 -15.39
N PRO A 397 4.44 -20.04 -15.52
CA PRO A 397 4.96 -19.77 -16.85
C PRO A 397 5.02 -21.12 -17.57
N ALA A 398 4.34 -21.23 -18.72
CA ALA A 398 4.51 -22.36 -19.61
C ALA A 398 6.01 -22.59 -19.73
N ARG A 399 6.50 -23.75 -19.26
CA ARG A 399 7.90 -24.11 -19.43
C ARG A 399 8.14 -24.04 -20.93
N SER A 400 8.81 -22.97 -21.37
CA SER A 400 9.38 -22.91 -22.70
C SER A 400 10.42 -24.01 -22.70
N THR A 401 10.00 -25.19 -23.16
CA THR A 401 10.89 -26.26 -23.58
C THR A 401 11.67 -25.69 -24.76
N ARG A 402 12.78 -25.02 -24.45
CA ARG A 402 13.85 -24.75 -25.39
C ARG A 402 15.00 -25.70 -25.11
#